data_AF-A0A4V2S071-F1
#
_entry.id   AF-A0A4V2S071-F1
#
_cell.length_a   1.000
_cell.length_b   1.000
_cell.length_c   1.000
_cell.angle_alpha   90.00
_cell.angle_beta   90.00
_cell.angle_gamma   90.00
#
_symmetry.space_group_name_H-M   'P 1'
#
loop_
_entity.id
_entity.type
_entity.pdbx_description
1 polymer ?
#
loop_
_entity_poly.entity_id
_entity_poly.type
_entity_poly.pdbx_seq_one_letter_code
_entity_poly.pdbx_strand_id
1 'polypeptide(L)'
;MRTKPALLTATLAAVLTVAGLGTAASADTSGAKADADCANMKDIPSANGRQHYVQWNIPTTGYCLDATGTIKPPNGSTTVKFRHLQKWLPPHPCSNPYLTGQTCITQFEQWWDDNQHPYSLQLSRTIELARGLGMAFTNRTTVPVPSNADARYYWHY
;
A
#
# COMPACT_ATOMS: atom_id res chain seq x y z
N MET A 1 7.91 -8.63 -32.20
CA MET A 1 6.65 -7.99 -31.75
C MET A 1 6.58 -8.10 -30.24
N ARG A 2 6.68 -6.98 -29.52
CA ARG A 2 6.71 -6.93 -28.04
C ARG A 2 5.28 -7.04 -27.49
N THR A 3 4.98 -8.12 -26.78
CA THR A 3 3.82 -8.19 -25.90
C THR A 3 4.09 -7.32 -24.67
N LYS A 4 3.13 -6.44 -24.37
CA LYS A 4 3.15 -5.55 -23.19
C LYS A 4 3.08 -6.41 -21.91
N PRO A 5 3.86 -6.13 -20.86
CA PRO A 5 3.64 -6.80 -19.58
C PRO A 5 2.32 -6.30 -18.99
N ALA A 6 1.50 -7.25 -18.57
CA ALA A 6 0.19 -7.02 -17.99
C ALA A 6 0.27 -6.09 -16.78
N LEU A 7 -0.69 -5.15 -16.74
CA LEU A 7 -0.97 -4.25 -15.63
C LEU A 7 -1.02 -5.02 -14.29
N LEU A 8 -0.07 -4.73 -13.40
CA LEU A 8 -0.24 -5.02 -11.97
C LEU A 8 -1.20 -3.98 -11.37
N THR A 9 -2.50 -4.17 -11.59
CA THR A 9 -3.56 -3.44 -10.89
C THR A 9 -3.87 -4.19 -9.60
N ALA A 10 -2.90 -4.28 -8.69
CA ALA A 10 -3.01 -5.13 -7.50
C ALA A 10 -2.56 -4.36 -6.27
N THR A 11 -3.39 -3.42 -5.79
CA THR A 11 -3.24 -2.93 -4.41
C THR A 11 -4.56 -2.47 -3.80
N LEU A 12 -5.51 -1.94 -4.58
CA LEU A 12 -6.83 -1.57 -4.03
C LEU A 12 -7.85 -2.73 -4.08
N ALA A 13 -7.81 -3.58 -5.10
CA ALA A 13 -8.65 -4.79 -5.13
C ALA A 13 -8.33 -5.70 -3.94
N ALA A 14 -7.06 -5.85 -3.56
CA ALA A 14 -6.69 -6.64 -2.39
C ALA A 14 -7.18 -5.99 -1.08
N VAL A 15 -7.06 -4.67 -0.91
CA VAL A 15 -7.52 -3.97 0.31
C VAL A 15 -9.06 -3.92 0.41
N LEU A 16 -9.78 -3.64 -0.69
CA LEU A 16 -11.25 -3.72 -0.70
C LEU A 16 -11.77 -5.16 -0.52
N THR A 17 -11.04 -6.17 -0.99
CA THR A 17 -11.42 -7.58 -0.78
C THR A 17 -11.17 -8.00 0.66
N VAL A 18 -10.06 -7.54 1.27
CA VAL A 18 -9.76 -7.77 2.70
C VAL A 18 -10.79 -7.07 3.61
N ALA A 19 -11.33 -5.93 3.18
CA ALA A 19 -12.41 -5.22 3.89
C ALA A 19 -13.84 -5.71 3.53
N GLY A 20 -14.01 -6.68 2.63
CA GLY A 20 -15.33 -7.19 2.21
C GLY A 20 -16.18 -6.21 1.38
N LEU A 21 -15.58 -5.18 0.76
CA LEU A 21 -16.29 -4.04 0.16
C LEU A 21 -16.59 -4.15 -1.34
N GLY A 22 -16.24 -5.26 -2.01
CA GLY A 22 -16.60 -5.51 -3.43
C GLY A 22 -16.17 -4.38 -4.39
N THR A 23 -16.87 -4.21 -5.52
CA THR A 23 -16.66 -3.09 -6.46
C THR A 23 -17.25 -1.78 -5.92
N ALA A 24 -16.71 -1.27 -4.80
CA ALA A 24 -17.09 0.04 -4.27
C ALA A 24 -16.35 1.19 -4.98
N ALA A 25 -17.05 2.31 -5.14
CA ALA A 25 -16.42 3.54 -5.56
C ALA A 25 -15.71 4.16 -4.35
N SER A 26 -14.38 4.09 -4.34
CA SER A 26 -13.54 4.88 -3.43
C SER A 26 -13.36 6.27 -4.03
N ALA A 27 -13.77 7.30 -3.29
CA ALA A 27 -13.41 8.68 -3.63
C ALA A 27 -12.35 9.15 -2.64
N ASP A 28 -11.13 9.38 -3.13
CA ASP A 28 -10.14 10.12 -2.36
C ASP A 28 -10.61 11.57 -2.25
N THR A 29 -10.91 12.00 -1.03
CA THR A 29 -11.35 13.37 -0.76
C THR A 29 -10.14 14.29 -0.61
N SER A 30 -9.01 13.77 -0.11
CA SER A 30 -7.71 14.43 -0.11
C SER A 30 -6.57 13.42 -0.12
N GLY A 31 -5.49 13.74 -0.84
CA GLY A 31 -4.23 13.00 -0.79
C GLY A 31 -3.08 13.98 -0.62
N ALA A 32 -2.11 13.65 0.22
CA ALA A 32 -0.96 14.49 0.47
C ALA A 32 0.35 13.67 0.44
N LYS A 33 1.45 14.32 0.05
CA LYS A 33 2.79 13.75 -0.01
C LYS A 33 3.74 14.55 0.88
N ALA A 34 4.64 13.85 1.56
CA ALA A 34 5.61 14.41 2.49
C ALA A 34 6.98 13.75 2.37
N ASP A 35 7.90 14.22 3.22
CA ASP A 35 9.17 13.58 3.51
C ASP A 35 8.97 12.19 4.17
N ALA A 36 10.05 11.41 4.31
CA ALA A 36 9.98 10.01 4.75
C ALA A 36 9.38 9.80 6.16
N ASP A 37 9.48 10.82 7.01
CA ASP A 37 8.91 10.87 8.37
C ASP A 37 7.44 11.34 8.39
N CYS A 38 6.88 11.65 7.22
CA CYS A 38 5.59 12.34 7.03
C CYS A 38 5.57 13.78 7.55
N ALA A 39 6.72 14.44 7.67
CA ALA A 39 6.78 15.88 7.88
C ALA A 39 6.52 16.64 6.57
N ASN A 40 6.05 17.88 6.70
CA ASN A 40 5.86 18.79 5.57
C ASN A 40 4.89 18.26 4.48
N MET A 41 3.74 17.70 4.91
CA MET A 41 2.68 17.24 4.01
C MET A 41 2.26 18.35 3.04
N LYS A 42 2.25 18.02 1.76
CA LYS A 42 1.75 18.88 0.67
C LYS A 42 0.64 18.15 -0.06
N ASP A 43 -0.46 18.83 -0.27
CA ASP A 43 -1.57 18.27 -1.02
C ASP A 43 -1.12 17.88 -2.44
N ILE A 44 -1.54 16.69 -2.85
CA ILE A 44 -1.40 16.22 -4.22
C ILE A 44 -2.70 16.60 -4.93
N PRO A 45 -2.64 17.33 -6.06
CA PRO A 45 -3.83 17.72 -6.80
C PRO A 45 -4.74 16.52 -7.08
N SER A 46 -6.03 16.60 -6.72
CA SER A 46 -6.97 15.50 -6.94
C SER A 46 -7.05 15.14 -8.42
N ALA A 47 -6.90 13.87 -8.75
CA ALA A 47 -7.01 13.36 -10.11
C ALA A 47 -8.46 12.92 -10.41
N ASN A 48 -9.43 13.82 -10.22
CA ASN A 48 -10.87 13.53 -10.29
C ASN A 48 -11.28 12.36 -9.37
N GLY A 49 -10.76 12.36 -8.13
CA GLY A 49 -11.02 11.29 -7.15
C GLY A 49 -10.24 9.98 -7.39
N ARG A 50 -9.37 9.91 -8.41
CA ARG A 50 -8.45 8.78 -8.58
C ARG A 50 -7.32 8.86 -7.54
N GLN A 51 -7.00 7.71 -6.97
CA GLN A 51 -5.90 7.60 -6.02
C GLN A 51 -4.55 7.85 -6.71
N HIS A 52 -3.67 8.56 -5.99
CA HIS A 52 -2.26 8.68 -6.37
C HIS A 52 -1.53 7.43 -5.88
N TYR A 53 -1.20 6.55 -6.83
CA TYR A 53 -0.48 5.30 -6.54
C TYR A 53 1.01 5.55 -6.23
N VAL A 54 1.67 4.50 -5.75
CA VAL A 54 3.13 4.42 -5.60
C VAL A 54 3.84 4.99 -6.83
N GLN A 55 4.95 5.70 -6.60
CA GLN A 55 5.81 6.12 -7.69
C GLN A 55 6.39 4.89 -8.39
N TRP A 56 6.12 4.74 -9.70
CA TRP A 56 6.68 3.64 -10.50
C TRP A 56 8.21 3.67 -10.53
N ASN A 57 8.80 4.86 -10.42
CA ASN A 57 10.24 5.01 -10.25
C ASN A 57 10.57 4.87 -8.76
N ILE A 58 11.42 3.90 -8.44
CA ILE A 58 11.96 3.71 -7.09
C ILE A 58 12.71 4.99 -6.68
N PRO A 59 12.24 5.74 -5.67
CA PRO A 59 12.88 6.98 -5.31
C PRO A 59 14.15 6.70 -4.50
N THR A 60 15.16 7.52 -4.73
CA THR A 60 16.43 7.47 -4.00
C THR A 60 16.30 8.03 -2.58
N THR A 61 15.23 8.77 -2.31
CA THR A 61 14.87 9.31 -1.00
C THR A 61 13.54 8.73 -0.56
N GLY A 62 13.38 8.50 0.74
CA GLY A 62 12.08 8.10 1.26
C GLY A 62 11.03 9.20 1.11
N TYR A 63 9.75 8.80 1.12
CA TYR A 63 8.63 9.73 1.07
C TYR A 63 7.42 9.13 1.77
N CYS A 64 6.47 9.97 2.13
CA CYS A 64 5.21 9.56 2.74
C CYS A 64 4.03 9.97 1.85
N LEU A 65 3.00 9.13 1.81
CA LEU A 65 1.68 9.39 1.24
C LEU A 65 0.65 9.25 2.35
N ASP A 66 -0.28 10.18 2.42
CA ASP A 66 -1.43 10.11 3.32
C ASP A 66 -2.69 10.41 2.50
N ALA A 67 -3.56 9.42 2.39
CA ALA A 67 -4.84 9.56 1.69
C ALA A 67 -5.97 9.41 2.70
N THR A 68 -6.92 10.33 2.65
CA THR A 68 -8.16 10.25 3.43
C THR A 68 -9.34 10.42 2.51
N GLY A 69 -10.42 9.70 2.80
CA GLY A 69 -11.60 9.79 1.97
C GLY A 69 -12.76 8.96 2.46
N THR A 70 -13.68 8.72 1.54
CA THR A 70 -14.82 7.84 1.78
C THR A 70 -14.95 6.78 0.71
N ILE A 71 -15.35 5.58 1.14
CA ILE A 71 -15.74 4.48 0.27
C ILE A 71 -17.26 4.38 0.36
N LYS A 72 -17.93 4.49 -0.78
CA LYS A 72 -19.37 4.26 -0.88
C LYS A 72 -19.62 2.94 -1.58
N PRO A 73 -20.08 1.90 -0.85
CA PRO A 73 -20.38 0.63 -1.46
C PRO A 73 -21.56 0.73 -2.43
N PRO A 74 -21.58 -0.08 -3.51
CA PRO A 74 -22.56 0.05 -4.59
C PRO A 74 -23.95 -0.43 -4.18
N ASN A 75 -24.05 -1.21 -3.09
CA ASN A 75 -25.29 -1.77 -2.55
C ASN A 75 -26.06 -0.81 -1.63
N GLY A 76 -25.67 0.46 -1.55
CA GLY A 76 -26.32 1.45 -0.70
C GLY A 76 -26.02 1.30 0.79
N SER A 77 -25.02 0.50 1.17
CA SER A 77 -24.57 0.41 2.56
C SER A 77 -23.91 1.69 3.05
N THR A 78 -23.63 1.73 4.35
CA THR A 78 -23.02 2.88 5.02
C THR A 78 -21.73 3.31 4.33
N THR A 79 -21.60 4.61 4.12
CA THR A 79 -20.36 5.21 3.64
C THR A 79 -19.28 5.05 4.70
N VAL A 80 -18.16 4.45 4.31
CA VAL A 80 -17.01 4.19 5.18
C VAL A 80 -16.02 5.33 5.02
N LYS A 81 -15.57 5.94 6.12
CA LYS A 81 -14.42 6.83 6.13
C LYS A 81 -13.16 6.01 6.24
N PHE A 82 -12.12 6.39 5.51
CA PHE A 82 -10.83 5.73 5.61
C PHE A 82 -9.67 6.73 5.66
N ARG A 83 -8.55 6.26 6.18
CA ARG A 83 -7.22 6.83 5.98
C ARG A 83 -6.25 5.73 5.61
N HIS A 84 -5.37 6.04 4.67
CA HIS A 84 -4.32 5.17 4.22
C HIS A 84 -3.00 5.94 4.24
N LEU A 85 -2.11 5.56 5.16
CA LEU A 85 -0.78 6.13 5.28
C LEU A 85 0.24 5.14 4.72
N GLN A 86 1.10 5.59 3.83
CA GLN A 86 2.19 4.81 3.27
C GLN A 86 3.50 5.56 3.41
N LYS A 87 4.50 4.94 4.02
CA LYS A 87 5.88 5.44 4.03
C LYS A 87 6.73 4.53 3.16
N TRP A 88 7.47 5.12 2.25
CA TRP A 88 8.39 4.43 1.36
C TRP A 88 9.81 4.81 1.75
N LEU A 89 10.65 3.81 2.00
CA LEU A 89 12.06 4.00 2.31
C LEU A 89 12.91 3.76 1.05
N PRO A 90 14.07 4.42 0.95
CA PRO A 90 14.96 4.26 -0.18
C PRO A 90 15.56 2.83 -0.24
N PRO A 91 16.17 2.45 -1.37
CA PRO A 91 16.83 1.16 -1.50
C PRO A 91 17.85 0.88 -0.41
N HIS A 92 17.79 -0.31 0.19
CA HIS A 92 18.74 -0.78 1.19
C HIS A 92 19.03 -2.28 1.05
N PRO A 93 20.17 -2.77 1.58
CA PRO A 93 20.41 -4.20 1.69
C PRO A 93 19.35 -4.88 2.55
N CYS A 94 18.92 -6.07 2.15
CA CYS A 94 17.93 -6.87 2.87
C CYS A 94 18.19 -8.37 2.66
N SER A 95 17.59 -9.20 3.51
CA SER A 95 17.63 -10.66 3.41
C SER A 95 16.41 -11.23 4.14
N ASN A 96 16.02 -12.44 3.74
CA ASN A 96 15.05 -13.25 4.47
C ASN A 96 15.66 -14.64 4.77
N PRO A 97 14.95 -15.55 5.46
CA PRO A 97 15.49 -16.87 5.81
C PRO A 97 15.92 -17.75 4.63
N TYR A 98 15.53 -17.43 3.39
CA TYR A 98 15.75 -18.24 2.20
C TYR A 98 16.62 -17.55 1.14
N LEU A 99 16.63 -16.23 1.11
CA LEU A 99 17.24 -15.41 0.06
C LEU A 99 18.03 -14.28 0.71
N THR A 100 19.33 -14.22 0.42
CA THR A 100 20.25 -13.24 0.99
C THR A 100 20.83 -12.31 -0.08
N GLY A 101 21.46 -11.22 0.36
CA GLY A 101 22.19 -10.30 -0.54
C GLY A 101 21.28 -9.52 -1.50
N GLN A 102 20.04 -9.26 -1.11
CA GLN A 102 19.08 -8.55 -1.94
C GLN A 102 19.15 -7.04 -1.69
N THR A 103 18.65 -6.26 -2.66
CA THR A 103 18.35 -4.85 -2.47
C THR A 103 16.84 -4.67 -2.47
N CYS A 104 16.32 -4.16 -1.35
CA CYS A 104 14.90 -3.94 -1.14
C CYS A 104 14.58 -2.45 -1.09
N ILE A 105 13.33 -2.13 -1.41
CA ILE A 105 12.65 -0.96 -0.84
C ILE A 105 11.70 -1.43 0.24
N THR A 106 11.52 -0.61 1.28
CA THR A 106 10.54 -0.88 2.33
C THR A 106 9.34 0.02 2.16
N GLN A 107 8.16 -0.59 2.23
CA GLN A 107 6.89 0.09 2.39
C GLN A 107 6.37 -0.18 3.80
N PHE A 108 6.13 0.88 4.57
CA PHE A 108 5.34 0.81 5.80
C PHE A 108 3.95 1.35 5.52
N GLU A 109 2.92 0.57 5.86
CA GLU A 109 1.54 0.90 5.55
C GLU A 109 0.68 0.83 6.81
N GLN A 110 -0.20 1.81 6.93
CA GLN A 110 -1.25 1.82 7.94
C GLN A 110 -2.61 2.17 7.31
N TRP A 111 -3.65 1.48 7.76
CA TRP A 111 -5.02 1.69 7.32
C TRP A 111 -5.94 1.90 8.52
N TRP A 112 -6.77 2.93 8.45
CA TRP A 112 -7.84 3.18 9.41
C TRP A 112 -9.16 3.26 8.66
N ASP A 113 -10.22 2.73 9.25
CA ASP A 113 -11.58 2.96 8.76
C ASP A 113 -12.62 2.85 9.89
N ASP A 114 -13.89 3.11 9.55
CA ASP A 114 -15.06 2.97 10.43
C ASP A 114 -16.10 1.97 9.88
N ASN A 115 -15.67 0.92 9.17
CA ASN A 115 -16.58 -0.04 8.54
C ASN A 115 -17.26 -0.96 9.57
N GLN A 116 -18.47 -0.56 10.02
CA GLN A 116 -19.25 -1.28 11.04
C GLN A 116 -18.56 -1.33 12.42
N HIS A 117 -17.64 -0.40 12.68
CA HIS A 117 -16.97 -0.21 13.97
C HIS A 117 -16.53 1.26 14.14
N PRO A 118 -16.16 1.71 15.35
CA PRO A 118 -15.56 3.03 15.53
C PRO A 118 -14.30 3.21 14.69
N TYR A 119 -14.05 4.44 14.25
CA TYR A 119 -12.88 4.78 13.44
C TYR A 119 -11.59 4.41 14.17
N SER A 120 -10.86 3.42 13.65
CA SER A 120 -9.68 2.86 14.33
C SER A 120 -8.73 2.18 13.34
N LEU A 121 -7.48 1.95 13.78
CA LEU A 121 -6.43 1.31 12.98
C LEU A 121 -6.81 -0.16 12.73
N GLN A 122 -6.94 -0.54 11.45
CA GLN A 122 -7.29 -1.89 11.01
C GLN A 122 -6.10 -2.67 10.45
N LEU A 123 -5.10 -1.97 9.90
CA LEU A 123 -3.90 -2.60 9.35
C LEU A 123 -2.68 -1.78 9.72
N SER A 124 -1.60 -2.46 10.11
CA SER A 124 -0.27 -1.90 10.23
C SER A 124 0.72 -2.96 9.83
N ARG A 125 1.52 -2.68 8.79
CA ARG A 125 2.48 -3.66 8.25
C ARG A 125 3.69 -2.99 7.63
N THR A 126 4.79 -3.74 7.61
CA THR A 126 6.01 -3.45 6.87
C THR A 126 6.18 -4.51 5.80
N ILE A 127 6.36 -4.08 4.56
CA ILE A 127 6.59 -4.95 3.40
C ILE A 127 7.92 -4.56 2.79
N GLU A 128 8.80 -5.53 2.56
CA GLU A 128 9.97 -5.34 1.73
C GLU A 128 9.72 -5.89 0.32
N LEU A 129 10.12 -5.10 -0.67
CA LEU A 129 10.04 -5.45 -2.08
C LEU A 129 11.47 -5.58 -2.60
N ALA A 130 11.89 -6.81 -2.91
CA ALA A 130 13.23 -7.06 -3.45
C ALA A 130 13.22 -6.98 -4.99
N ARG A 131 14.24 -6.34 -5.55
CA ARG A 131 14.40 -6.19 -7.01
C ARG A 131 14.36 -7.55 -7.70
N GLY A 132 13.41 -7.75 -8.60
CA GLY A 132 13.27 -8.97 -9.40
C GLY A 132 12.64 -10.16 -8.68
N LEU A 133 12.29 -10.04 -7.38
CA LEU A 133 11.75 -11.14 -6.58
C LEU A 133 10.27 -10.96 -6.18
N GLY A 134 9.66 -9.84 -6.59
CA GLY A 134 8.24 -9.54 -6.36
C GLY A 134 7.98 -8.63 -5.15
N MET A 135 6.69 -8.35 -4.90
CA MET A 135 6.25 -7.33 -3.95
C MET A 135 6.14 -7.80 -2.49
N ALA A 136 6.46 -9.06 -2.19
CA ALA A 136 6.28 -9.64 -0.85
C ALA A 136 7.53 -10.40 -0.41
N PHE A 137 8.72 -9.79 -0.57
CA PHE A 137 9.98 -10.42 -0.20
C PHE A 137 10.03 -10.74 1.30
N THR A 138 9.60 -9.77 2.11
CA THR A 138 9.15 -9.98 3.49
C THR A 138 7.85 -9.21 3.71
N ASN A 139 7.00 -9.73 4.59
CA ASN A 139 5.83 -9.03 5.10
C ASN A 139 5.76 -9.27 6.60
N ARG A 140 5.63 -8.19 7.37
CA ARG A 140 5.55 -8.15 8.82
C ARG A 140 4.34 -7.33 9.19
N THR A 141 3.27 -7.97 9.61
CA THR A 141 2.03 -7.31 10.04
C THR A 141 1.98 -7.27 11.56
N THR A 142 1.60 -6.13 12.13
CA THR A 142 1.42 -5.93 13.58
C THR A 142 -0.04 -5.75 13.98
N VAL A 143 -0.90 -5.31 13.07
CA VAL A 143 -2.35 -5.14 13.25
C VAL A 143 -3.08 -5.76 12.04
N PRO A 144 -4.18 -6.51 12.22
CA PRO A 144 -4.88 -6.75 13.49
C PRO A 144 -4.23 -7.82 14.37
N VAL A 145 -3.48 -8.75 13.76
CA VAL A 145 -2.79 -9.83 14.46
C VAL A 145 -1.35 -9.90 13.96
N PRO A 146 -0.35 -9.99 14.87
CA PRO A 146 1.03 -10.19 14.48
C PRO A 146 1.20 -11.40 13.57
N SER A 147 1.76 -11.18 12.37
CA SER A 147 2.04 -12.26 11.43
C SER A 147 3.22 -11.91 10.53
N ASN A 148 3.92 -12.95 10.08
CA ASN A 148 5.12 -12.84 9.26
C ASN A 148 5.02 -13.76 8.06
N ALA A 149 5.41 -13.27 6.89
CA ALA A 149 5.55 -14.07 5.68
C ALA A 149 6.88 -13.74 4.99
N ASP A 150 7.57 -14.78 4.50
CA ASP A 150 8.86 -14.68 3.81
C ASP A 150 8.78 -15.37 2.45
N ALA A 151 9.18 -14.66 1.39
CA ALA A 151 9.24 -15.25 0.06
C ALA A 151 10.34 -16.31 -0.01
N ARG A 152 9.96 -17.55 -0.33
CA ARG A 152 10.88 -18.66 -0.56
C ARG A 152 11.14 -18.92 -2.05
N TYR A 153 10.09 -18.79 -2.86
CA TYR A 153 10.12 -19.04 -4.29
C TYR A 153 9.58 -17.83 -5.03
N TYR A 154 10.09 -17.58 -6.23
CA TYR A 154 9.66 -16.48 -7.07
C TYR A 154 9.60 -16.96 -8.53
N TRP A 155 8.71 -16.32 -9.28
CA TRP A 155 8.50 -16.66 -10.68
C TRP A 155 9.63 -16.06 -11.52
N HIS A 156 10.30 -16.92 -12.28
CA HIS A 156 11.20 -16.53 -13.35
C HIS A 156 10.42 -16.58 -14.67
N TYR A 157 10.46 -15.49 -15.43
CA TYR A 157 9.86 -15.39 -16.77
C TYR A 157 10.95 -15.22 -17.81
#